data_AF-A0A4R6UI75-F1
#
_entry.id   AF-A0A4R6UI75-F1
#
_cell.length_a   1.000
_cell.length_b   1.000
_cell.length_c   1.000
_cell.angle_alpha   90.00
_cell.angle_beta   90.00
_cell.angle_gamma   90.00
#
_symmetry.space_group_name_H-M   'P 1'
#
loop_
_entity.id
_entity.type
_entity.pdbx_description
1 polymer ?
#
loop_
_entity_poly.entity_id
_entity_poly.type
_entity_poly.pdbx_seq_one_letter_code
_entity_poly.pdbx_strand_id
1 'polypeptide(L)'
;MQWIRALRALNTRLREMGLETRLDGRIGAVDATLRGEGRTRGEGPRTQRTVLRPHRGELWWWLRSPDGHAEAPFLTPLTSAAHPSLAARRIRGLLAPDRG
;
A
#
# COMPACT_ATOMS: atom_id res chain seq x y z
N MET A 1 17.23 12.64 0.45
CA MET A 1 15.96 13.39 0.27
C MET A 1 14.89 12.65 -0.57
N GLN A 2 15.24 11.79 -1.53
CA GLN A 2 14.28 11.14 -2.44
C GLN A 2 13.23 10.25 -1.74
N TRP A 3 13.62 9.60 -0.64
CA TRP A 3 12.78 8.69 0.15
C TRP A 3 11.53 9.36 0.74
N ILE A 4 11.68 10.52 1.40
CA ILE A 4 10.56 11.25 2.02
C ILE A 4 9.60 11.77 0.95
N ARG A 5 10.11 12.17 -0.22
CA ARG A 5 9.28 12.61 -1.35
C ARG A 5 8.42 11.46 -1.88
N ALA A 6 8.99 10.28 -2.05
CA ALA A 6 8.25 9.09 -2.47
C ALA A 6 7.13 8.74 -1.49
N LEU A 7 7.42 8.71 -0.18
CA LEU A 7 6.42 8.46 0.87
C LEU A 7 5.26 9.47 0.82
N ARG A 8 5.57 10.76 0.73
CA ARG A 8 4.55 11.83 0.66
C ARG A 8 3.72 11.71 -0.62
N ALA A 9 4.34 11.43 -1.76
CA ALA A 9 3.64 11.28 -3.03
C ALA A 9 2.65 10.11 -2.99
N LEU A 10 3.07 8.94 -2.49
CA LEU A 10 2.17 7.80 -2.34
C LEU A 10 1.05 8.11 -1.33
N ASN A 11 1.38 8.71 -0.19
CA ASN A 11 0.41 9.12 0.83
C ASN A 11 -0.70 9.99 0.26
N THR A 12 -0.33 11.02 -0.50
CA THR A 12 -1.29 11.94 -1.12
C THR A 12 -2.21 11.19 -2.07
N ARG A 13 -1.66 10.34 -2.95
CA ARG A 13 -2.47 9.56 -3.90
C ARG A 13 -3.43 8.59 -3.22
N LEU A 14 -3.00 7.91 -2.15
CA LEU A 14 -3.87 7.00 -1.40
C LEU A 14 -5.03 7.76 -0.73
N ARG A 15 -4.75 8.93 -0.15
CA ARG A 15 -5.78 9.79 0.46
C ARG A 15 -6.77 10.34 -0.57
N GLU A 16 -6.30 10.79 -1.72
CA GLU A 16 -7.16 11.20 -2.85
C GLU A 16 -8.08 10.07 -3.30
N MET A 17 -7.66 8.82 -3.12
CA MET A 17 -8.44 7.63 -3.44
C MET A 17 -9.36 7.17 -2.29
N GLY A 18 -9.49 7.95 -1.22
CA GLY A 18 -10.39 7.68 -0.10
C GLY A 18 -9.85 6.71 0.95
N LEU A 19 -8.54 6.42 0.95
CA LEU A 19 -7.92 5.53 1.93
C LEU A 19 -7.39 6.35 3.13
N GLU A 20 -7.56 5.80 4.32
CA GLU A 20 -6.83 6.28 5.49
C GLU A 20 -5.38 5.85 5.40
N THR A 21 -4.45 6.72 5.82
CA THR A 21 -3.02 6.42 5.70
C THR A 21 -2.25 6.76 6.96
N ARG A 22 -1.32 5.87 7.32
CA ARG A 22 -0.30 6.09 8.35
C ARG A 22 1.09 5.92 7.75
N LEU A 23 1.94 6.91 7.94
CA LEU A 23 3.33 6.90 7.48
C LEU A 23 4.28 6.46 8.58
N ASP A 24 5.19 5.55 8.25
CA ASP A 24 6.37 5.27 9.05
C ASP A 24 7.63 5.64 8.27
N GLY A 25 8.11 6.86 8.52
CA GLY A 25 9.32 7.39 7.88
C GLY A 25 10.60 6.69 8.31
N ARG A 26 10.62 5.94 9.43
CA ARG A 26 11.82 5.26 9.93
C ARG A 26 12.15 4.05 9.08
N ILE A 27 11.11 3.31 8.66
CA ILE A 27 11.27 2.09 7.84
C ILE A 27 10.89 2.29 6.38
N GLY A 28 10.34 3.46 6.04
CA GLY A 28 9.86 3.77 4.71
C GLY A 28 8.56 3.08 4.34
N ALA A 29 7.61 3.01 5.27
CA ALA A 29 6.34 2.36 5.05
C ALA A 29 5.16 3.34 4.99
N VAL A 30 4.13 2.91 4.27
CA VAL A 30 2.79 3.49 4.25
C VAL A 30 1.80 2.37 4.53
N ASP A 31 1.06 2.49 5.63
CA ASP A 31 -0.10 1.66 5.90
C ASP A 31 -1.31 2.35 5.28
N ALA A 32 -2.01 1.65 4.39
CA ALA A 32 -3.24 2.12 3.76
C ALA A 32 -4.41 1.30 4.28
N THR A 33 -5.43 1.96 4.79
CA THR A 33 -6.61 1.31 5.38
C THR A 33 -7.86 1.75 4.64
N LEU A 34 -8.61 0.74 4.17
CA LEU A 34 -9.98 0.91 3.71
C LEU A 34 -10.90 0.57 4.88
N ARG A 35 -11.60 1.57 5.41
CA ARG A 35 -12.70 1.32 6.34
C ARG A 35 -13.84 0.70 5.53
N GLY A 36 -14.35 -0.44 5.97
CA GLY A 36 -15.48 -1.08 5.30
C GLY A 36 -16.64 -0.08 5.22
N GLU A 37 -17.02 0.31 4.01
CA GLU A 37 -18.36 0.86 3.78
C GLU A 37 -19.30 -0.31 4.05
N GLY A 38 -20.15 -0.21 5.08
CA GLY A 38 -20.99 -1.30 5.56
C GLY A 38 -22.01 -1.85 4.55
N ARG A 39 -21.55 -2.49 3.47
CA ARG A 39 -22.37 -3.21 2.50
C ARG A 39 -22.50 -4.68 2.84
N THR A 40 -21.57 -5.24 3.62
CA THR A 40 -21.63 -6.63 4.10
C THR A 40 -21.41 -6.66 5.61
N ARG A 41 -22.41 -7.15 6.36
CA ARG A 41 -22.34 -7.30 7.82
C ARG A 41 -21.19 -8.25 8.16
N GLY A 42 -20.12 -7.72 8.78
CA GLY A 42 -18.95 -8.50 9.24
C GLY A 42 -17.61 -8.18 8.58
N GLU A 43 -17.58 -7.30 7.57
CA GLU A 43 -16.32 -6.95 6.88
C GLU A 43 -15.61 -5.81 7.62
N GLY A 44 -14.67 -6.18 8.50
CA GLY A 44 -13.84 -5.24 9.25
C GLY A 44 -12.90 -4.40 8.37
N PRO A 45 -12.24 -3.38 8.94
CA PRO A 45 -11.29 -2.55 8.21
C PRO A 45 -10.17 -3.40 7.61
N ARG A 46 -9.84 -3.15 6.34
CA ARG A 46 -8.76 -3.84 5.62
C ARG A 46 -7.55 -2.93 5.53
N THR A 47 -6.39 -3.42 5.94
CA THR A 47 -5.14 -2.64 5.93
C THR A 47 -4.08 -3.34 5.09
N GLN A 48 -3.43 -2.58 4.21
CA GLN A 48 -2.30 -3.02 3.41
C GLN A 48 -1.07 -2.18 3.76
N ARG A 49 -0.02 -2.83 4.28
CA ARG A 49 1.28 -2.20 4.47
C ARG A 49 2.09 -2.24 3.19
N THR A 50 2.62 -1.09 2.79
CA THR A 50 3.52 -0.96 1.64
C THR A 50 4.84 -0.38 2.09
N VAL A 51 5.97 -0.97 1.68
CA VAL A 51 7.32 -0.59 2.12
C VAL A 51 8.17 -0.20 0.92
N LEU A 52 8.96 0.85 1.08
CA LEU A 52 9.93 1.31 0.09
C LEU A 52 11.25 0.53 0.27
N ARG A 53 11.70 -0.13 -0.80
CA ARG A 53 12.98 -0.87 -0.81
C ARG A 53 13.72 -0.70 -2.15
N PRO A 54 15.06 -0.71 -2.14
CA PRO A 54 15.84 -0.78 -3.37
C PRO A 54 15.53 -2.05 -4.16
N HIS A 55 15.38 -1.92 -5.49
CA HIS A 55 15.20 -3.02 -6.42
C HIS A 55 15.68 -2.60 -7.80
N ARG A 56 16.55 -3.41 -8.43
CA ARG A 56 17.07 -3.18 -9.80
C ARG A 56 17.64 -1.76 -10.02
N GLY A 57 18.33 -1.20 -9.01
CA GLY A 57 18.95 0.12 -9.10
C GLY A 57 18.02 1.30 -8.79
N GLU A 58 16.74 1.06 -8.51
CA GLU A 58 15.76 2.10 -8.18
C GLU A 58 15.03 1.81 -6.86
N LEU A 59 14.25 2.77 -6.37
CA LEU A 59 13.34 2.55 -5.25
C LEU A 59 12.01 1.98 -5.76
N TRP A 60 11.51 0.94 -5.10
CA TRP A 60 10.26 0.26 -5.43
C TRP A 60 9.35 0.17 -4.22
N TRP A 61 8.05 0.21 -4.47
CA TRP A 61 7.03 -0.15 -3.50
C TRP A 61 6.87 -1.65 -3.44
N TRP A 62 6.79 -2.19 -2.23
CA TRP A 62 6.59 -3.61 -1.97
C TRP A 62 5.40 -3.79 -1.04
N LEU A 63 4.55 -4.76 -1.33
CA LEU A 63 3.43 -5.13 -0.47
C LEU A 63 3.93 -6.07 0.62
N ARG A 64 3.55 -5.83 1.87
CA ARG A 64 3.66 -6.84 2.92
C ARG A 64 2.40 -7.69 2.89
N SER A 65 2.55 -9.01 2.69
CA SER A 65 1.40 -9.91 2.78
C SER A 65 0.78 -9.80 4.18
N PRO A 66 -0.56 -9.82 4.33
CA PRO A 66 -1.19 -9.83 5.65
C PRO A 66 -0.70 -11.03 6.47
N ASP A 67 -0.47 -10.80 7.76
CA ASP A 67 -0.04 -11.85 8.69
C ASP A 67 -1.12 -12.96 8.70
N GLY A 68 -0.74 -14.19 8.31
CA GLY A 68 -1.67 -15.34 8.21
C GLY A 68 -1.47 -16.26 7.00
N HIS A 69 -0.70 -15.84 5.98
CA HIS A 69 -0.26 -16.73 4.90
C HIS A 69 1.18 -17.20 5.15
N ALA A 70 1.33 -18.41 5.71
CA ALA A 70 2.61 -18.98 6.10
C ALA A 70 3.63 -19.17 4.94
N GLU A 71 3.17 -19.09 3.69
CA GLU A 71 4.01 -19.35 2.50
C GLU A 71 4.17 -18.14 1.56
N ALA A 72 3.53 -17.00 1.83
CA ALA A 72 3.65 -15.84 0.95
C ALA A 72 5.00 -15.14 1.17
N PRO A 73 5.80 -14.87 0.12
CA PRO A 73 7.04 -14.10 0.26
C PRO A 73 6.74 -12.78 0.95
N PHE A 74 7.45 -12.51 2.05
CA PHE A 74 7.20 -11.42 3.00
C PHE A 74 7.04 -10.03 2.34
N LEU A 75 7.59 -9.85 1.15
CA LEU A 75 7.46 -8.64 0.35
C LEU A 75 7.29 -9.01 -1.13
N THR A 76 6.17 -8.59 -1.73
CA THR A 76 5.95 -8.72 -3.19
C THR A 76 6.21 -7.37 -3.86
N PRO A 77 7.09 -7.28 -4.88
CA PRO A 77 7.36 -6.02 -5.56
C PRO A 77 6.10 -5.55 -6.30
N LEU A 78 5.71 -4.30 -6.04
CA LEU A 78 4.51 -3.71 -6.60
C LEU A 78 4.82 -2.90 -7.85
N THR A 79 5.62 -1.84 -7.73
CA THR A 79 5.97 -0.92 -8.83
C THR A 79 7.10 0.01 -8.41
N SER A 80 7.81 0.60 -9.38
CA SER A 80 8.79 1.66 -9.14
C SER A 80 8.15 2.86 -8.43
N ALA A 81 8.89 3.46 -7.50
CA ALA A 81 8.48 4.61 -6.70
C ALA A 81 8.33 5.89 -7.52
N ALA A 82 8.82 5.90 -8.76
CA ALA A 82 8.54 6.95 -9.74
C ALA A 82 7.05 7.02 -10.15
N HIS A 83 6.25 5.98 -9.86
CA HIS A 83 4.85 5.88 -10.29
C HIS A 83 3.87 5.79 -9.08
N PRO A 84 3.76 6.84 -8.25
CA PRO A 84 2.94 6.81 -7.04
C PRO A 84 1.45 6.59 -7.32
N SER A 85 0.92 7.10 -8.43
CA SER A 85 -0.48 6.89 -8.83
C SER A 85 -0.76 5.43 -9.20
N LEU A 86 0.19 4.74 -9.85
CA LEU A 86 0.07 3.33 -10.17
C LEU A 86 0.09 2.47 -8.91
N ALA A 87 0.99 2.79 -7.97
CA ALA A 87 1.06 2.13 -6.67
C ALA A 87 -0.26 2.28 -5.91
N ALA A 88 -0.81 3.50 -5.83
CA ALA A 88 -2.07 3.77 -5.13
C ALA A 88 -3.26 3.01 -5.74
N ARG A 89 -3.36 2.96 -7.08
CA ARG A 89 -4.41 2.18 -7.77
C ARG A 89 -4.34 0.69 -7.44
N ARG A 90 -3.14 0.09 -7.47
CA ARG A 90 -2.96 -1.32 -7.14
C ARG A 90 -3.29 -1.62 -5.67
N ILE A 91 -2.85 -0.77 -4.75
CA ILE A 91 -3.18 -0.91 -3.32
C ILE A 91 -4.68 -0.81 -3.08
N ARG A 92 -5.37 0.16 -3.69
CA ARG A 92 -6.83 0.27 -3.59
C ARG A 92 -7.54 -0.96 -4.17
N GLY A 93 -7.10 -1.46 -5.31
CA GLY A 93 -7.65 -2.69 -5.91
C GLY A 93 -7.47 -3.93 -5.03
N LEU A 94 -6.38 -4.01 -4.26
CA LEU A 94 -6.17 -5.10 -3.28
C LEU A 94 -7.11 -4.97 -2.08
N LEU A 95 -7.38 -3.74 -1.63
CA LEU A 95 -8.24 -3.50 -0.48
C LEU A 95 -9.74 -3.61 -0.84
N ALA A 96 -10.11 -3.23 -2.07
CA ALA A 96 -11.45 -3.33 -2.63
C ALA A 96 -11.39 -4.12 -3.96
N PRO A 97 -11.12 -5.44 -3.92
CA PRO A 97 -11.19 -6.26 -5.12
C PRO A 97 -12.64 -6.26 -5.61
N ASP A 98 -12.82 -5.98 -6.90
CA ASP A 98 -14.13 -6.04 -7.53
C ASP A 98 -14.61 -7.49 -7.43
N ARG A 99 -15.72 -7.72 -6.72
CA ARG A 99 -16.36 -9.03 -6.66
C ARG A 99 -17.20 -9.15 -7.93
N GLY A 100 -16.57 -9.63 -9.01
CA GLY A 100 -17.29 -10.13 -10.18
C GLY A 100 -18.14 -11.35 -9.84
#